data_AF-A0A5Q4DTP4-F1
#
_entry.id   AF-A0A5Q4DTP4-F1
#
_cell.length_a   1.000
_cell.length_b   1.000
_cell.length_c   1.000
_cell.angle_alpha   90.00
_cell.angle_beta   90.00
_cell.angle_gamma   90.00
#
_symmetry.space_group_name_H-M   'P 1'
#
loop_
_entity.id
_entity.type
_entity.pdbx_description
1 polymer ?
#
loop_
_entity_poly.entity_id
_entity_poly.type
_entity_poly.pdbx_seq_one_letter_code
_entity_poly.pdbx_strand_id
1 'polypeptide(L)'
;MTARGDSHIVMPYSKIGLDMVPDQIPEFAVESEHGTDVFRRVDTPKERRYHYECIATVDWSGPTPEVTSYHEDARKAPERMIAAATRLRETSVLGQGFVLGDPRSYPLPDTPGAQLDLFVYLDFFRHWQITAMEIARIKALVQSGGTLKPPDISRIFRLLLDANQVSQAQFFVKAFFPYLLRVSQEKKDDRWQNAAYALRMIGDLQLRAGQKRQALQAYEASIALADNPFRRGLAIQAAYAAGDRAAALRHIESYEGQWRLPERLATIKAVMTSSETGDVL
;
A
#
# COMPACT_ATOMS: atom_id res chain seq x y z
N MET A 1 54.03 32.29 39.62
CA MET A 1 52.57 32.33 39.40
C MET A 1 52.33 32.83 37.99
N THR A 2 52.18 31.89 37.05
CA THR A 2 51.92 32.15 35.63
C THR A 2 50.48 31.73 35.34
N ALA A 3 49.61 32.71 35.08
CA ALA A 3 48.23 32.45 34.68
C ALA A 3 48.17 32.27 33.15
N ARG A 4 47.83 31.06 32.70
CA ARG A 4 47.44 30.76 31.31
C ARG A 4 45.96 31.06 31.16
N GLY A 5 45.61 31.96 30.26
CA GLY A 5 44.23 32.21 29.84
C GLY A 5 43.92 31.38 28.60
N ASP A 6 43.13 30.30 28.79
CA ASP A 6 42.57 29.52 27.69
C ASP A 6 41.39 30.30 27.08
N SER A 7 41.59 30.78 25.85
CA SER A 7 40.56 31.43 25.04
C SER A 7 39.82 30.35 24.25
N HIS A 8 38.72 29.85 24.81
CA HIS A 8 37.77 29.02 24.10
C HIS A 8 37.04 29.87 23.04
N ILE A 9 37.43 29.72 21.78
CA ILE A 9 36.69 30.22 20.63
C ILE A 9 35.43 29.36 20.49
N VAL A 10 34.32 29.83 21.05
CA VAL A 10 32.99 29.29 20.80
C VAL A 10 32.56 29.86 19.45
N MET A 11 32.72 29.06 18.38
CA MET A 11 32.10 29.36 17.09
C MET A 11 30.57 29.30 17.27
N PRO A 12 29.83 30.41 17.05
CA PRO A 12 28.38 30.35 17.05
C PRO A 12 27.97 29.49 15.85
N TYR A 13 27.32 28.35 16.11
CA TYR A 13 26.56 27.65 15.09
C TYR A 13 25.44 28.58 14.66
N SER A 14 25.68 29.35 13.60
CA SER A 14 24.66 30.03 12.83
C SER A 14 23.59 28.99 12.52
N LYS A 15 22.38 29.20 13.04
CA LYS A 15 21.18 28.50 12.57
C LYS A 15 21.09 28.80 11.07
N ILE A 16 21.66 27.92 10.25
CA ILE A 16 21.36 27.87 8.83
C ILE A 16 19.85 27.68 8.80
N GLY A 17 19.14 28.67 8.27
CA GLY A 17 17.71 28.61 8.04
C GLY A 17 17.44 27.49 7.05
N LEU A 18 17.31 26.27 7.57
CA LEU A 18 16.69 25.11 6.93
C LEU A 18 15.17 25.31 6.90
N ASP A 19 14.73 26.51 6.52
CA ASP A 19 13.35 26.74 6.15
C ASP A 19 13.21 26.25 4.70
N MET A 20 12.36 25.25 4.53
CA MET A 20 11.94 24.63 3.27
C MET A 20 12.77 23.45 2.73
N VAL A 21 13.08 22.46 3.56
CA VAL A 21 12.87 21.10 3.04
C VAL A 21 11.35 20.88 3.22
N PRO A 22 10.55 20.75 2.14
CA PRO A 22 9.14 20.46 2.30
C PRO A 22 9.01 19.25 3.21
N ASP A 23 8.22 19.38 4.29
CA ASP A 23 8.07 18.43 5.41
C ASP A 23 7.61 17.01 5.00
N GLN A 24 7.44 16.74 3.72
CA GLN A 24 7.10 15.43 3.18
C GLN A 24 8.12 15.02 2.14
N ILE A 25 8.76 13.87 2.39
CA ILE A 25 9.49 13.12 1.37
C ILE A 25 8.50 12.87 0.22
N PRO A 26 8.81 13.32 -1.01
CA PRO A 26 7.90 13.21 -2.13
C PRO A 26 7.60 11.74 -2.43
N GLU A 27 6.39 11.50 -2.95
CA GLU A 27 6.05 10.20 -3.54
C GLU A 27 7.01 9.89 -4.68
N PHE A 28 7.46 8.64 -4.74
CA PHE A 28 8.34 8.13 -5.78
C PHE A 28 7.69 6.89 -6.40
N ALA A 29 8.18 6.47 -7.56
CA ALA A 29 7.50 5.45 -8.35
C ALA A 29 8.49 4.38 -8.80
N VAL A 30 8.05 3.14 -8.97
CA VAL A 30 8.89 2.02 -9.39
C VAL A 30 8.11 1.19 -10.40
N GLU A 31 8.78 0.73 -11.46
CA GLU A 31 8.14 -0.15 -12.44
C GLU A 31 7.76 -1.49 -11.79
N SER A 32 6.56 -1.98 -12.13
CA SER A 32 5.97 -3.18 -11.57
C SER A 32 5.36 -4.08 -12.64
N GLU A 33 4.76 -5.20 -12.22
CA GLU A 33 4.10 -6.17 -13.12
C GLU A 33 2.82 -5.63 -13.78
N HIS A 34 2.26 -4.54 -13.27
CA HIS A 34 0.96 -4.00 -13.69
C HIS A 34 1.02 -2.52 -14.11
N GLY A 35 2.22 -1.97 -14.29
CA GLY A 35 2.43 -0.56 -14.62
C GLY A 35 3.52 0.04 -13.75
N THR A 36 3.31 1.29 -13.31
CA THR A 36 4.26 1.97 -12.42
C THR A 36 3.63 2.16 -11.04
N ASP A 37 4.18 1.49 -10.03
CA ASP A 37 3.69 1.58 -8.64
C ASP A 37 4.23 2.84 -7.97
N VAL A 38 3.35 3.61 -7.33
CA VAL A 38 3.70 4.80 -6.57
C VAL A 38 3.74 4.48 -5.09
N PHE A 39 4.87 4.81 -4.46
CA PHE A 39 5.15 4.56 -3.06
C PHE A 39 5.22 5.87 -2.28
N ARG A 40 4.79 5.79 -1.02
CA ARG A 40 5.12 6.79 -0.01
C ARG A 40 6.01 6.17 1.06
N ARG A 41 6.91 6.98 1.60
CA ARG A 41 7.58 6.66 2.85
C ARG A 41 6.68 7.05 4.02
N VAL A 42 6.53 6.13 4.97
CA VAL A 42 5.77 6.37 6.20
C VAL A 42 6.75 6.32 7.36
N ASP A 43 6.94 7.45 8.02
CA ASP A 43 7.74 7.52 9.23
C ASP A 43 6.89 7.11 10.44
N THR A 44 7.40 6.17 11.24
CA THR A 44 6.78 5.78 12.51
C THR A 44 7.67 6.24 13.66
N PRO A 45 7.39 7.41 14.28
CA PRO A 45 8.31 8.03 15.25
C PRO A 45 8.67 7.10 16.42
N LYS A 46 7.75 6.23 16.83
CA LYS A 46 7.94 5.30 17.94
C LYS A 46 8.92 4.17 17.62
N GLU A 47 9.03 3.75 16.37
CA GLU A 47 9.84 2.58 15.98
C GLU A 47 11.24 2.97 15.51
N ARG A 48 11.51 4.28 15.34
CA ARG A 48 12.73 4.81 14.70
C ARG A 48 13.01 4.12 13.36
N ARG A 49 11.94 3.71 12.68
CA ARG A 49 11.94 3.01 11.41
C ARG A 49 10.90 3.66 10.52
N TYR A 50 11.19 3.64 9.24
CA TYR A 50 10.21 3.93 8.22
C TYR A 50 9.88 2.63 7.48
N HIS A 51 8.70 2.60 6.91
CA HIS A 51 8.31 1.60 5.93
C HIS A 51 7.79 2.31 4.69
N TYR A 52 7.66 1.54 3.62
CA TYR A 52 7.17 2.02 2.35
C TYR A 52 5.82 1.38 2.07
N GLU A 53 4.88 2.17 1.57
CA GLU A 53 3.55 1.68 1.20
C GLU A 53 3.27 2.04 -0.25
N CYS A 54 2.92 1.03 -1.05
CA CYS A 54 2.33 1.26 -2.36
C CYS A 54 0.93 1.86 -2.20
N ILE A 55 0.75 3.08 -2.67
CA ILE A 55 -0.48 3.86 -2.54
C ILE A 55 -1.28 3.96 -3.83
N ALA A 56 -0.66 3.71 -4.99
CA ALA A 56 -1.32 3.64 -6.28
C ALA A 56 -0.48 2.85 -7.30
N THR A 57 -1.11 2.45 -8.40
CA THR A 57 -0.44 2.00 -9.63
C THR A 57 -0.93 2.87 -10.79
N VAL A 58 -0.01 3.31 -11.64
CA VAL A 58 -0.30 4.06 -12.87
C VAL A 58 -0.14 3.11 -14.06
N ASP A 59 -1.23 2.89 -14.80
CA ASP A 59 -1.22 2.14 -16.06
C ASP A 59 -1.03 3.09 -17.24
N TRP A 60 -0.14 2.71 -18.15
CA TRP A 60 0.25 3.45 -19.35
C TRP A 60 -0.26 2.80 -20.65
N SER A 61 -1.11 1.77 -20.55
CA SER A 61 -1.60 1.00 -21.71
C SER A 61 -2.53 1.81 -22.63
N GLY A 62 -3.20 2.83 -22.10
CA GLY A 62 -4.13 3.70 -22.82
C GLY A 62 -3.53 5.00 -23.38
N PRO A 63 -4.32 5.80 -24.12
CA PRO A 63 -3.90 7.12 -24.62
C PRO A 63 -3.70 8.14 -23.49
N THR A 64 -4.36 7.92 -22.35
CA THR A 64 -4.22 8.70 -21.12
C THR A 64 -3.85 7.75 -19.98
N PRO A 65 -2.90 8.10 -19.11
CA PRO A 65 -2.53 7.25 -17.98
C PRO A 65 -3.71 7.09 -17.02
N GLU A 66 -3.95 5.86 -16.56
CA GLU A 66 -5.00 5.55 -15.60
C GLU A 66 -4.39 5.29 -14.21
N VAL A 67 -5.00 5.86 -13.17
CA VAL A 67 -4.52 5.72 -11.80
C VAL A 67 -5.44 4.78 -11.02
N THR A 68 -4.90 3.66 -10.56
CA THR A 68 -5.57 2.80 -9.57
C THR A 68 -5.09 3.18 -8.17
N SER A 69 -5.89 3.96 -7.43
CA SER A 69 -5.53 4.43 -6.09
C SER A 69 -5.94 3.45 -4.98
N TYR A 70 -4.95 3.02 -4.19
CA TYR A 70 -5.13 2.14 -3.02
C TYR A 70 -5.31 2.92 -1.71
N HIS A 71 -4.79 4.15 -1.65
CA HIS A 71 -4.96 5.06 -0.51
C HIS A 71 -5.92 6.20 -0.82
N GLU A 72 -6.50 6.80 0.22
CA GLU A 72 -7.41 7.95 0.05
C GLU A 72 -6.68 9.19 -0.49
N ASP A 73 -5.48 9.47 0.01
CA ASP A 73 -4.68 10.62 -0.44
C ASP A 73 -4.35 10.53 -1.93
N ALA A 74 -3.92 9.34 -2.40
CA ALA A 74 -3.66 9.07 -3.81
C ALA A 74 -4.92 9.22 -4.69
N ARG A 75 -6.10 8.94 -4.13
CA ARG A 75 -7.39 9.10 -4.82
C ARG A 75 -7.81 10.56 -4.94
N LYS A 76 -7.48 11.38 -3.94
CA LYS A 76 -7.79 12.82 -3.94
C LYS A 76 -6.87 13.62 -4.87
N ALA A 77 -5.71 13.08 -5.21
CA ALA A 77 -4.70 13.73 -6.03
C ALA A 77 -4.06 12.77 -7.06
N PRO A 78 -4.84 12.22 -8.02
CA PRO A 78 -4.34 11.29 -9.03
C PRO A 78 -3.24 11.90 -9.92
N GLU A 79 -3.29 13.21 -10.16
CA GLU A 79 -2.27 13.95 -10.92
C GLU A 79 -0.90 13.90 -10.26
N ARG A 80 -0.83 13.81 -8.92
CA ARG A 80 0.44 13.63 -8.19
C ARG A 80 1.03 12.23 -8.43
N MET A 81 0.18 11.21 -8.52
CA MET A 81 0.62 9.84 -8.83
C MET A 81 1.19 9.77 -10.24
N ILE A 82 0.51 10.38 -11.21
CA ILE A 82 0.98 10.49 -12.60
C ILE A 82 2.30 11.26 -12.63
N ALA A 83 2.41 12.40 -11.94
CA ALA A 83 3.65 13.17 -11.90
C ALA A 83 4.84 12.38 -11.29
N ALA A 84 4.60 11.58 -10.24
CA ALA A 84 5.64 10.71 -9.67
C ALA A 84 6.09 9.63 -10.66
N ALA A 85 5.15 8.99 -11.36
CA ALA A 85 5.44 7.97 -12.36
C ALA A 85 6.13 8.56 -13.62
N THR A 86 5.72 9.75 -14.08
CA THR A 86 6.40 10.48 -15.15
C THR A 86 7.83 10.82 -14.75
N ARG A 87 8.04 11.34 -13.53
CA ARG A 87 9.39 11.66 -13.02
C ARG A 87 10.30 10.45 -13.06
N LEU A 88 9.85 9.26 -12.62
CA LEU A 88 10.65 8.02 -12.75
C LEU A 88 11.15 7.81 -14.19
N ARG A 89 10.27 7.94 -15.19
CA ARG A 89 10.59 7.70 -16.61
C ARG A 89 11.53 8.75 -17.20
N GLU A 90 11.45 9.99 -16.71
CA GLU A 90 12.30 11.11 -17.15
C GLU A 90 13.65 11.14 -16.42
N THR A 91 13.77 10.47 -15.27
CA THR A 91 14.96 10.51 -14.42
C THR A 91 16.01 9.53 -14.95
N SER A 92 16.78 9.98 -15.93
CA SER A 92 17.81 9.19 -16.64
C SER A 92 18.81 8.51 -15.70
N VAL A 93 19.13 9.14 -14.56
CA VAL A 93 20.08 8.65 -13.56
C VAL A 93 19.62 7.34 -12.90
N LEU A 94 18.31 7.09 -12.81
CA LEU A 94 17.77 5.83 -12.28
C LEU A 94 17.85 4.67 -13.28
N GLY A 95 17.98 4.97 -14.57
CA GLY A 95 18.21 3.98 -15.62
C GLY A 95 19.68 3.59 -15.80
N GLN A 96 20.61 4.27 -15.12
CA GLN A 96 22.04 3.98 -15.22
C GLN A 96 22.39 2.71 -14.44
N GLY A 97 23.00 1.73 -15.11
CA GLY A 97 23.57 0.57 -14.45
C GLY A 97 24.78 0.96 -13.60
N PHE A 98 24.90 0.35 -12.41
CA PHE A 98 26.06 0.52 -11.54
C PHE A 98 26.48 -0.82 -10.92
N VAL A 99 27.70 -0.87 -10.38
CA VAL A 99 28.28 -2.03 -9.71
C VAL A 99 28.28 -1.76 -8.21
N LEU A 100 27.57 -2.61 -7.45
CA LEU A 100 27.44 -2.47 -5.99
C LEU A 100 28.79 -2.32 -5.25
N GLY A 101 29.84 -2.97 -5.76
CA GLY A 101 31.20 -2.94 -5.20
C GLY A 101 32.14 -1.87 -5.78
N ASP A 102 31.72 -1.06 -6.75
CA ASP A 102 32.53 0.04 -7.28
C ASP A 102 31.81 1.39 -7.08
N PRO A 103 32.15 2.15 -6.03
CA PRO A 103 31.55 3.46 -5.76
C PRO A 103 31.66 4.45 -6.92
N ARG A 104 32.65 4.30 -7.81
CA ARG A 104 32.84 5.20 -8.96
C ARG A 104 31.82 4.96 -10.08
N SER A 105 31.19 3.79 -10.06
CA SER A 105 30.12 3.44 -11.00
C SER A 105 28.74 3.93 -10.55
N TYR A 106 28.63 4.44 -9.31
CA TYR A 106 27.35 4.92 -8.82
C TYR A 106 26.89 6.13 -9.63
N PRO A 107 25.58 6.22 -9.94
CA PRO A 107 25.05 7.36 -10.65
C PRO A 107 25.33 8.65 -9.87
N LEU A 108 25.78 9.70 -10.56
CA LEU A 108 26.07 11.02 -9.98
C LEU A 108 25.09 12.04 -10.53
N PRO A 109 23.97 12.31 -9.82
CA PRO A 109 23.01 13.30 -10.27
C PRO A 109 23.60 14.71 -10.22
N ASP A 110 23.29 15.50 -11.25
CA ASP A 110 23.79 16.86 -11.48
C ASP A 110 23.04 17.93 -10.69
N THR A 111 21.91 17.57 -10.08
CA THR A 111 21.10 18.48 -9.24
C THR A 111 20.92 17.94 -7.82
N PRO A 112 20.83 18.80 -6.80
CA PRO A 112 20.56 18.37 -5.42
C PRO A 112 19.24 17.58 -5.28
N GLY A 113 18.21 17.92 -6.06
CA GLY A 113 16.93 17.20 -6.04
C GLY A 113 17.09 15.75 -6.52
N ALA A 114 17.79 15.55 -7.64
CA ALA A 114 18.03 14.21 -8.16
C ALA A 114 18.97 13.38 -7.25
N GLN A 115 19.85 14.02 -6.48
CA GLN A 115 20.64 13.36 -5.42
C GLN A 115 19.75 12.82 -4.30
N LEU A 116 18.80 13.63 -3.81
CA LEU A 116 17.84 13.20 -2.80
C LEU A 116 16.96 12.06 -3.32
N ASP A 117 16.47 12.16 -4.56
CA ASP A 117 15.70 11.09 -5.20
C ASP A 117 16.52 9.79 -5.23
N LEU A 118 17.76 9.82 -5.73
CA LEU A 118 18.64 8.64 -5.76
C LEU A 118 18.79 8.00 -4.37
N PHE A 119 18.96 8.79 -3.30
CA PHE A 119 19.02 8.25 -1.93
C PHE A 119 17.72 7.58 -1.51
N VAL A 120 16.56 8.17 -1.82
CA VAL A 120 15.25 7.56 -1.54
C VAL A 120 15.10 6.23 -2.28
N TYR A 121 15.49 6.14 -3.55
CA TYR A 121 15.45 4.90 -4.31
C TYR A 121 16.39 3.84 -3.75
N LEU A 122 17.64 4.19 -3.42
CA LEU A 122 18.61 3.26 -2.84
C LEU A 122 18.10 2.69 -1.51
N ASP A 123 17.52 3.55 -0.67
CA ASP A 123 16.96 3.14 0.62
C ASP A 123 15.69 2.28 0.46
N PHE A 124 14.80 2.64 -0.47
CA PHE A 124 13.65 1.83 -0.84
C PHE A 124 14.08 0.44 -1.33
N PHE A 125 15.04 0.33 -2.26
CA PHE A 125 15.46 -0.95 -2.81
C PHE A 125 16.12 -1.84 -1.75
N ARG A 126 16.86 -1.25 -0.81
CA ARG A 126 17.34 -1.98 0.37
C ARG A 126 16.16 -2.54 1.19
N HIS A 127 15.15 -1.72 1.50
CA HIS A 127 13.96 -2.17 2.23
C HIS A 127 13.20 -3.27 1.45
N TRP A 128 13.01 -3.08 0.15
CA TRP A 128 12.36 -4.04 -0.74
C TRP A 128 13.09 -5.38 -0.76
N GLN A 129 14.43 -5.40 -0.82
CA GLN A 129 15.22 -6.63 -0.75
C GLN A 129 15.03 -7.37 0.57
N ILE A 130 15.04 -6.66 1.71
CA ILE A 130 14.77 -7.26 3.03
C ILE A 130 13.37 -7.87 3.06
N THR A 131 12.37 -7.16 2.55
CA THR A 131 10.99 -7.64 2.43
C THR A 131 10.89 -8.87 1.54
N ALA A 132 11.56 -8.88 0.37
CA ALA A 132 11.59 -10.01 -0.55
C ALA A 132 12.25 -11.26 0.08
N MET A 133 13.36 -11.08 0.80
CA MET A 133 14.01 -12.18 1.54
C MET A 133 13.08 -12.75 2.62
N GLU A 134 12.37 -11.91 3.34
CA GLU A 134 11.44 -12.36 4.38
C GLU A 134 10.23 -13.10 3.79
N ILE A 135 9.66 -12.60 2.69
CA ILE A 135 8.61 -13.29 1.93
C ILE A 135 9.12 -14.67 1.47
N ALA A 136 10.32 -14.74 0.89
CA ALA A 136 10.91 -15.99 0.42
C ALA A 136 11.15 -16.99 1.56
N ARG A 137 11.65 -16.52 2.72
CA ARG A 137 11.85 -17.35 3.91
C ARG A 137 10.53 -17.94 4.42
N ILE A 138 9.48 -17.12 4.52
CA ILE A 138 8.16 -17.57 4.97
C ILE A 138 7.54 -18.52 3.94
N LYS A 139 7.69 -18.24 2.64
CA LYS A 139 7.26 -19.13 1.56
C LYS A 139 7.90 -20.52 1.69
N ALA A 140 9.22 -20.57 1.88
CA ALA A 140 9.95 -21.81 2.07
C ALA A 140 9.46 -22.59 3.30
N LEU A 141 9.23 -21.91 4.42
CA LEU A 141 8.66 -22.51 5.64
C LEU A 141 7.29 -23.14 5.39
N VAL A 142 6.40 -22.46 4.68
CA VAL A 142 5.06 -22.99 4.35
C VAL A 142 5.16 -24.18 3.40
N GLN A 143 6.03 -24.11 2.40
CA GLN A 143 6.26 -25.20 1.44
C GLN A 143 6.84 -26.46 2.11
N SER A 144 7.64 -26.30 3.17
CA SER A 144 8.16 -27.41 3.96
C SER A 144 7.18 -27.95 5.01
N GLY A 145 5.90 -27.53 4.97
CA GLY A 145 4.87 -27.95 5.92
C GLY A 145 4.91 -27.24 7.27
N GLY A 146 5.70 -26.17 7.40
CA GLY A 146 5.70 -25.32 8.58
C GLY A 146 4.40 -24.54 8.73
N THR A 147 4.04 -24.22 9.98
CA THR A 147 2.84 -23.44 10.31
C THR A 147 3.19 -22.03 10.73
N LEU A 148 2.30 -21.08 10.46
CA LEU A 148 2.41 -19.69 10.94
C LEU A 148 1.36 -19.42 12.00
N LYS A 149 1.71 -18.59 12.99
CA LYS A 149 0.74 -18.06 13.95
C LYS A 149 -0.09 -16.95 13.28
N PRO A 150 -1.32 -16.66 13.75
CA PRO A 150 -2.16 -15.63 13.17
C PRO A 150 -1.50 -14.24 13.01
N PRO A 151 -0.70 -13.73 13.96
CA PRO A 151 0.04 -12.48 13.77
C PRO A 151 1.03 -12.52 12.59
N ASP A 152 1.70 -13.67 12.39
CA ASP A 152 2.65 -13.86 11.30
C ASP A 152 1.94 -13.92 9.94
N ILE A 153 0.73 -14.49 9.89
CA ILE A 153 -0.13 -14.49 8.70
C ILE A 153 -0.53 -13.06 8.33
N SER A 154 -0.97 -12.25 9.31
CA SER A 154 -1.28 -10.84 9.08
C SER A 154 -0.03 -10.08 8.59
N ARG A 155 1.13 -10.30 9.23
CA ARG A 155 2.40 -9.66 8.87
C ARG A 155 2.82 -9.96 7.43
N ILE A 156 2.73 -11.21 6.96
CA ILE A 156 3.10 -11.53 5.57
C ILE A 156 2.18 -10.84 4.56
N PHE A 157 0.88 -10.78 4.80
CA PHE A 157 -0.04 -10.05 3.92
C PHE A 157 0.20 -8.54 3.93
N ARG A 158 0.61 -7.98 5.07
CA ARG A 158 1.03 -6.58 5.14
C ARG A 158 2.26 -6.32 4.27
N LEU A 159 3.30 -7.15 4.36
CA LEU A 159 4.50 -7.03 3.53
C LEU A 159 4.17 -7.11 2.03
N LEU A 160 3.30 -8.06 1.65
CA LEU A 160 2.87 -8.23 0.26
C LEU A 160 2.07 -7.01 -0.25
N LEU A 161 1.20 -6.45 0.59
CA LEU A 161 0.39 -5.28 0.23
C LEU A 161 1.24 -4.01 0.12
N ASP A 162 2.13 -3.80 1.08
CA ASP A 162 3.01 -2.64 1.15
C ASP A 162 3.97 -2.60 -0.04
N ALA A 163 4.52 -3.75 -0.44
CA ALA A 163 5.40 -3.90 -1.59
C ALA A 163 4.68 -4.20 -2.92
N ASN A 164 3.34 -4.17 -2.93
CA ASN A 164 2.48 -4.51 -4.06
C ASN A 164 2.83 -5.82 -4.81
N GLN A 165 3.21 -6.85 -4.07
CA GLN A 165 3.64 -8.15 -4.61
C GLN A 165 2.44 -9.06 -4.92
N VAL A 166 1.56 -8.60 -5.82
CA VAL A 166 0.25 -9.23 -6.09
C VAL A 166 0.40 -10.66 -6.61
N SER A 167 1.32 -10.91 -7.54
CA SER A 167 1.59 -12.27 -8.03
C SER A 167 2.08 -13.21 -6.92
N GLN A 168 2.96 -12.74 -6.03
CA GLN A 168 3.44 -13.58 -4.93
C GLN A 168 2.35 -13.84 -3.88
N ALA A 169 1.44 -12.88 -3.68
CA ALA A 169 0.36 -13.01 -2.72
C ALA A 169 -0.55 -14.22 -2.99
N GLN A 170 -0.74 -14.60 -4.27
CA GLN A 170 -1.59 -15.73 -4.65
C GLN A 170 -1.19 -17.04 -3.97
N PHE A 171 0.11 -17.28 -3.79
CA PHE A 171 0.61 -18.43 -3.05
C PHE A 171 0.08 -18.45 -1.60
N PHE A 172 0.22 -17.32 -0.90
CA PHE A 172 -0.17 -17.20 0.51
C PHE A 172 -1.68 -17.15 0.71
N VAL A 173 -2.41 -16.49 -0.22
CA VAL A 173 -3.88 -16.52 -0.25
C VAL A 173 -4.35 -17.97 -0.34
N LYS A 174 -3.83 -18.75 -1.29
CA LYS A 174 -4.19 -20.17 -1.43
C LYS A 174 -3.87 -20.98 -0.17
N ALA A 175 -2.75 -20.71 0.48
CA ALA A 175 -2.32 -21.42 1.68
C ALA A 175 -3.18 -21.09 2.91
N PHE A 176 -3.53 -19.82 3.13
CA PHE A 176 -4.11 -19.36 4.40
C PHE A 176 -5.58 -18.97 4.34
N PHE A 177 -6.12 -18.62 3.18
CA PHE A 177 -7.50 -18.17 3.07
C PHE A 177 -8.54 -19.19 3.57
N PRO A 178 -8.45 -20.51 3.25
CA PRO A 178 -9.40 -21.49 3.78
C PRO A 178 -9.41 -21.58 5.31
N TYR A 179 -8.24 -21.46 5.94
CA TYR A 179 -8.12 -21.44 7.40
C TYR A 179 -8.77 -20.18 7.98
N LEU A 180 -8.50 -19.01 7.41
CA LEU A 180 -9.06 -17.74 7.87
C LEU A 180 -10.58 -17.67 7.68
N LEU A 181 -11.11 -18.22 6.58
CA LEU A 181 -12.56 -18.35 6.37
C LEU A 181 -13.20 -19.22 7.46
N ARG A 182 -12.57 -20.33 7.84
CA ARG A 182 -13.07 -21.18 8.94
C ARG A 182 -13.09 -20.42 10.27
N VAL A 183 -12.02 -19.69 10.60
CA VAL A 183 -11.96 -18.85 11.81
C VAL A 183 -13.11 -17.85 11.83
N SER A 184 -13.39 -17.20 10.70
CA SER A 184 -14.52 -16.28 10.54
C SER A 184 -15.88 -16.94 10.73
N GLN A 185 -16.11 -18.09 10.10
CA GLN A 185 -17.37 -18.85 10.21
C GLN A 185 -17.63 -19.36 11.63
N GLU A 186 -16.59 -19.82 12.32
CA GLU A 186 -16.68 -20.30 13.70
C GLU A 186 -16.84 -19.14 14.71
N LYS A 187 -16.74 -17.88 14.26
CA LYS A 187 -16.74 -16.68 15.11
C LYS A 187 -15.79 -16.82 16.31
N LYS A 188 -14.67 -17.52 16.11
CA LYS A 188 -13.66 -17.69 17.16
C LYS A 188 -13.13 -16.32 17.54
N ASP A 189 -13.05 -16.06 18.84
CA ASP A 189 -12.57 -14.79 19.37
C ASP A 189 -11.20 -14.45 18.77
N ASP A 190 -11.20 -13.50 17.84
CA ASP A 190 -10.00 -12.90 17.29
C ASP A 190 -9.63 -11.72 18.19
N ARG A 191 -9.23 -12.05 19.43
CA ARG A 191 -8.95 -11.09 20.51
C ARG A 191 -8.03 -9.93 20.08
N TRP A 192 -7.22 -10.15 19.05
CA TRP A 192 -6.27 -9.19 18.49
C TRP A 192 -6.59 -8.73 17.07
N GLN A 193 -7.75 -9.11 16.53
CA GLN A 193 -8.22 -8.82 15.17
C GLN A 193 -7.26 -9.26 14.04
N ASN A 194 -6.34 -10.19 14.31
CA ASN A 194 -5.31 -10.60 13.36
C ASN A 194 -5.91 -11.29 12.13
N ALA A 195 -6.90 -12.17 12.33
CA ALA A 195 -7.59 -12.84 11.24
C ALA A 195 -8.46 -11.85 10.46
N ALA A 196 -9.17 -10.94 11.14
CA ALA A 196 -9.95 -9.89 10.48
C ALA A 196 -9.05 -8.98 9.62
N TYR A 197 -7.88 -8.58 10.14
CA TYR A 197 -6.91 -7.79 9.38
C TYR A 197 -6.31 -8.56 8.20
N ALA A 198 -5.93 -9.82 8.39
CA ALA A 198 -5.41 -10.66 7.31
C ALA A 198 -6.45 -10.82 6.19
N LEU A 199 -7.71 -11.12 6.51
CA LEU A 199 -8.81 -11.22 5.55
C LEU A 199 -9.04 -9.92 4.78
N ARG A 200 -8.97 -8.76 5.46
CA ARG A 200 -9.04 -7.46 4.79
C ARG A 200 -7.91 -7.29 3.78
N MET A 201 -6.67 -7.58 4.17
CA MET A 201 -5.50 -7.43 3.29
C MET A 201 -5.54 -8.42 2.12
N ILE A 202 -6.07 -9.63 2.33
CA ILE A 202 -6.37 -10.57 1.24
C ILE A 202 -7.37 -9.95 0.27
N GLY A 203 -8.45 -9.33 0.75
CA GLY A 203 -9.41 -8.62 -0.09
C GLY A 203 -8.77 -7.51 -0.91
N ASP A 204 -7.90 -6.71 -0.29
CA ASP A 204 -7.17 -5.64 -0.98
C ASP A 204 -6.28 -6.22 -2.08
N LEU A 205 -5.47 -7.24 -1.78
CA LEU A 205 -4.60 -7.92 -2.74
C LEU A 205 -5.39 -8.58 -3.89
N GLN A 206 -6.55 -9.16 -3.59
CA GLN A 206 -7.42 -9.75 -4.60
C GLN A 206 -8.06 -8.69 -5.50
N LEU A 207 -8.44 -7.53 -4.97
CA LEU A 207 -8.88 -6.40 -5.81
C LEU A 207 -7.76 -5.93 -6.73
N ARG A 208 -6.54 -5.79 -6.22
CA ARG A 208 -5.37 -5.42 -7.05
C ARG A 208 -5.08 -6.46 -8.13
N ALA A 209 -5.33 -7.74 -7.85
CA ALA A 209 -5.22 -8.84 -8.82
C ALA A 209 -6.41 -8.94 -9.80
N GLY A 210 -7.39 -8.02 -9.74
CA GLY A 210 -8.61 -8.10 -10.55
C GLY A 210 -9.59 -9.22 -10.13
N GLN A 211 -9.35 -9.89 -9.00
CA GLN A 211 -10.15 -10.99 -8.46
C GLN A 211 -11.32 -10.48 -7.60
N LYS A 212 -12.22 -9.73 -8.23
CA LYS A 212 -13.23 -8.89 -7.54
C LYS A 212 -14.21 -9.69 -6.67
N ARG A 213 -14.65 -10.87 -7.12
CA ARG A 213 -15.56 -11.73 -6.35
C ARG A 213 -14.87 -12.36 -5.14
N GLN A 214 -13.64 -12.81 -5.30
CA GLN A 214 -12.85 -13.35 -4.20
C GLN A 214 -12.58 -12.27 -3.16
N ALA A 215 -12.27 -11.04 -3.62
CA ALA A 215 -12.09 -9.92 -2.72
C ALA A 215 -13.34 -9.61 -1.88
N LEU A 216 -14.52 -9.60 -2.51
CA LEU A 216 -15.79 -9.45 -1.79
C LEU A 216 -15.93 -10.51 -0.69
N GLN A 217 -15.69 -11.78 -1.02
CA GLN A 217 -15.74 -12.88 -0.05
C GLN A 217 -14.78 -12.66 1.14
N ALA A 218 -13.56 -12.19 0.87
CA ALA A 218 -12.58 -11.90 1.90
C ALA A 218 -13.01 -10.74 2.81
N TYR A 219 -13.60 -9.68 2.25
CA TYR A 219 -14.13 -8.57 3.04
C TYR A 219 -15.36 -8.98 3.87
N GLU A 220 -16.29 -9.77 3.32
CA GLU A 220 -17.44 -10.30 4.07
C GLU A 220 -16.98 -11.16 5.25
N ALA A 221 -15.98 -12.01 5.06
CA ALA A 221 -15.39 -12.80 6.14
C ALA A 221 -14.68 -11.91 7.19
N SER A 222 -14.04 -10.82 6.76
CA SER A 222 -13.44 -9.83 7.68
C SER A 222 -14.51 -9.11 8.52
N ILE A 223 -15.64 -8.73 7.90
CA ILE A 223 -16.78 -8.08 8.56
C ILE A 223 -17.41 -9.00 9.60
N ALA A 224 -17.55 -10.30 9.29
CA ALA A 224 -18.12 -11.28 10.22
C ALA A 224 -17.31 -11.43 11.52
N LEU A 225 -16.01 -11.15 11.49
CA LEU A 225 -15.15 -11.12 12.68
C LEU A 225 -15.18 -9.79 13.42
N ALA A 226 -15.23 -8.67 12.68
CA ALA A 226 -15.29 -7.34 13.28
C ALA A 226 -15.88 -6.32 12.30
N ASP A 227 -17.16 -5.99 12.47
CA ASP A 227 -17.87 -5.03 11.63
C ASP A 227 -17.47 -3.58 11.96
N ASN A 228 -17.17 -2.80 10.93
CA ASN A 228 -16.83 -1.38 11.05
C ASN A 228 -17.06 -0.68 9.70
N PRO A 229 -17.16 0.67 9.68
CA PRO A 229 -17.49 1.39 8.46
C PRO A 229 -16.43 1.22 7.37
N PHE A 230 -15.15 1.13 7.73
CA PHE A 230 -14.07 0.95 6.76
C PHE A 230 -14.20 -0.38 5.99
N ARG A 231 -14.36 -1.51 6.71
CA ARG A 231 -14.51 -2.84 6.09
C ARG A 231 -15.79 -2.94 5.26
N ARG A 232 -16.91 -2.38 5.74
CA ARG A 232 -18.16 -2.30 4.98
C ARG A 232 -17.99 -1.49 3.69
N GLY A 233 -17.30 -0.35 3.77
CA GLY A 233 -17.00 0.47 2.59
C GLY A 233 -16.18 -0.28 1.53
N LEU A 234 -15.22 -1.10 1.96
CA LEU A 234 -14.44 -1.97 1.05
C LEU A 234 -15.31 -3.08 0.43
N ALA A 235 -16.19 -3.72 1.20
CA ALA A 235 -17.12 -4.72 0.67
C ALA A 235 -18.10 -4.12 -0.36
N ILE A 236 -18.63 -2.92 -0.12
CA ILE A 236 -19.48 -2.20 -1.10
C ILE A 236 -18.73 -1.97 -2.41
N GLN A 237 -17.48 -1.51 -2.33
CA GLN A 237 -16.64 -1.28 -3.51
C GLN A 237 -16.34 -2.58 -4.26
N ALA A 238 -16.00 -3.66 -3.54
CA ALA A 238 -15.73 -4.96 -4.14
C ALA A 238 -16.97 -5.56 -4.80
N ALA A 239 -18.14 -5.48 -4.17
CA ALA A 239 -19.41 -5.93 -4.73
C ALA A 239 -19.77 -5.14 -6.00
N TYR A 240 -19.66 -3.81 -5.96
CA TYR A 240 -19.85 -2.96 -7.13
C TYR A 240 -18.89 -3.35 -8.26
N ALA A 241 -17.60 -3.50 -7.97
CA ALA A 241 -16.60 -3.86 -8.96
C ALA A 241 -16.85 -5.26 -9.55
N ALA A 242 -17.34 -6.20 -8.75
CA ALA A 242 -17.70 -7.56 -9.16
C ALA A 242 -19.02 -7.64 -9.96
N GLY A 243 -19.77 -6.54 -10.07
CA GLY A 243 -21.10 -6.51 -10.67
C GLY A 243 -22.18 -7.17 -9.81
N ASP A 244 -21.92 -7.43 -8.52
CA ASP A 244 -22.89 -8.01 -7.60
C ASP A 244 -23.75 -6.90 -6.98
N ARG A 245 -24.73 -6.44 -7.75
CA ARG A 245 -25.68 -5.39 -7.34
C ARG A 245 -26.40 -5.73 -6.03
N ALA A 246 -26.83 -6.98 -5.88
CA ALA A 246 -27.56 -7.42 -4.69
C ALA A 246 -26.67 -7.32 -3.44
N ALA A 247 -25.42 -7.77 -3.51
CA ALA A 247 -24.48 -7.62 -2.39
C ALA A 247 -24.15 -6.15 -2.10
N ALA A 248 -23.93 -5.34 -3.13
CA ALA A 248 -23.64 -3.92 -2.96
C ALA A 248 -24.76 -3.20 -2.20
N LEU A 249 -26.02 -3.41 -2.61
CA LEU A 249 -27.18 -2.80 -1.96
C LEU A 249 -27.38 -3.30 -0.51
N ARG A 250 -27.22 -4.62 -0.25
CA ARG A 250 -27.29 -5.16 1.12
C ARG A 250 -26.24 -4.54 2.04
N HIS A 251 -25.01 -4.35 1.56
CA HIS A 251 -23.96 -3.74 2.36
C HIS A 251 -24.17 -2.24 2.56
N ILE A 252 -24.70 -1.52 1.57
CA ILE A 252 -25.08 -0.10 1.68
C ILE A 252 -26.17 0.07 2.75
N GLU A 253 -27.22 -0.73 2.70
CA GLU A 253 -28.31 -0.70 3.69
C GLU A 253 -27.77 -0.97 5.10
N SER A 254 -26.94 -2.00 5.25
CA SER A 254 -26.29 -2.31 6.53
C SER A 254 -25.39 -1.17 7.03
N TYR A 255 -24.71 -0.46 6.12
CA TYR A 255 -23.86 0.67 6.44
C TYR A 255 -24.70 1.86 6.94
N GLU A 256 -25.74 2.24 6.19
CA GLU A 256 -26.63 3.37 6.52
C GLU A 256 -27.40 3.15 7.84
N GLY A 257 -27.68 1.91 8.20
CA GLY A 257 -28.29 1.57 9.49
C GLY A 257 -27.42 1.92 10.71
N GLN A 258 -26.11 2.14 10.54
CA GLN A 258 -25.17 2.37 11.63
C GLN A 258 -24.33 3.64 11.48
N TRP A 259 -24.05 4.08 10.25
CA TRP A 259 -23.15 5.18 9.94
C TRP A 259 -23.67 6.04 8.80
N ARG A 260 -23.25 7.31 8.76
CA ARG A 260 -23.52 8.21 7.64
C ARG A 260 -22.77 7.75 6.39
N LEU A 261 -23.49 7.48 5.30
CA LEU A 261 -22.91 7.07 4.03
C LEU A 261 -22.00 8.17 3.45
N PRO A 262 -20.70 7.91 3.22
CA PRO A 262 -19.81 8.85 2.56
C PRO A 262 -20.23 9.07 1.10
N GLU A 263 -19.98 10.27 0.56
CA GLU A 263 -20.36 10.67 -0.80
C GLU A 263 -19.98 9.63 -1.86
N ARG A 264 -18.77 9.09 -1.80
CA ARG A 264 -18.30 8.05 -2.72
C ARG A 264 -19.19 6.81 -2.75
N LEU A 265 -19.65 6.34 -1.58
CA LEU A 265 -20.53 5.17 -1.50
C LEU A 265 -21.96 5.54 -1.90
N ALA A 266 -22.37 6.81 -1.70
CA ALA A 266 -23.63 7.33 -2.21
C ALA A 266 -23.67 7.37 -3.74
N THR A 267 -22.56 7.69 -4.42
CA THR A 267 -22.44 7.60 -5.88
C THR A 267 -22.67 6.16 -6.36
N ILE A 268 -22.05 5.17 -5.69
CA ILE A 268 -22.26 3.74 -6.00
C ILE A 268 -23.75 3.37 -5.83
N LYS A 269 -24.38 3.81 -4.73
CA LYS A 269 -25.81 3.59 -4.48
C LYS A 269 -26.66 4.15 -5.62
N ALA A 270 -26.42 5.41 -6.02
CA ALA A 270 -27.17 6.09 -7.06
C ALA A 270 -27.05 5.39 -8.43
N VAL A 271 -25.84 4.96 -8.82
CA VAL A 271 -25.62 4.18 -10.04
C VAL A 271 -26.39 2.86 -9.97
N MET A 272 -26.30 2.15 -8.84
CA MET A 272 -26.98 0.88 -8.67
C MET A 272 -28.49 1.04 -8.74
N THR A 273 -29.10 2.03 -8.08
CA THR A 273 -30.56 2.22 -8.12
C THR A 273 -31.09 2.71 -9.47
N SER A 274 -30.29 3.47 -10.23
CA SER A 274 -30.74 4.06 -11.50
C SER A 274 -30.84 3.05 -12.65
N SER A 275 -30.10 1.94 -12.61
CA SER A 275 -30.14 0.93 -13.68
C SER A 275 -31.41 0.06 -13.68
N GLU A 276 -32.37 0.27 -12.78
CA GLU A 276 -33.66 -0.46 -12.74
C GLU A 276 -34.75 0.19 -13.61
N THR A 277 -34.61 1.46 -14.00
CA THR A 277 -35.65 2.21 -14.72
C THR A 277 -35.54 2.14 -16.25
N GLY A 278 -34.65 1.31 -16.80
CA GLY A 278 -34.29 1.30 -18.24
C GLY A 278 -34.88 0.19 -19.12
N ASP A 279 -35.47 -0.88 -18.57
CA ASP A 279 -35.97 -2.05 -19.32
C ASP A 279 -37.48 -2.28 -19.15
N VAL A 280 -38.27 -1.23 -19.39
CA VAL A 280 -39.71 -1.37 -19.68
C VAL A 280 -40.08 -0.39 -20.81
N LEU A 281 -39.75 -0.76 -22.04
CA LEU A 281 -40.40 -0.27 -23.26
C LEU A 281 -40.68 -1.46 -24.19
#